data_AF-A0A5J6I8I9-F1
#
_entry.id   AF-A0A5J6I8I9-F1
#
_cell.length_a   1.000
_cell.length_b   1.000
_cell.length_c   1.000
_cell.angle_alpha   90.00
_cell.angle_beta   90.00
_cell.angle_gamma   90.00
#
_symmetry.space_group_name_H-M   'P 1'
#
loop_
_entity.id
_entity.type
_entity.pdbx_description
1 polymer ?
#
loop_
_entity_poly.entity_id
_entity_poly.type
_entity_poly.pdbx_seq_one_letter_code
_entity_poly.pdbx_strand_id
1 'polypeptide(L)'
;MRATFEDRLLDELKQEIRLRESAETGSADVTGEHEAKARLGRFLAPGRIAVVAAACAAAWLATVVVPGSPGDSKAYAMEPVGDDSVKLTVIEPSIGVAAQQELARRVRPWGIEVSIVLLPAGYVCERSKVSPVTDIHGRPLIPAKAGWDVTLRRGNVLAFENTRGDSRPRAVELYATKREAEPCVPRKVSLSDVRSGRRR
;
A
#
# COMPACT_ATOMS: atom_id res chain seq x y z
N MET A 1 39.04 -11.85 14.36
CA MET A 1 38.19 -11.68 13.17
C MET A 1 37.60 -10.28 13.21
N ARG A 2 37.57 -9.56 12.08
CA ARG A 2 36.96 -8.21 12.01
C ARG A 2 35.45 -8.38 11.84
N ALA A 3 34.65 -7.73 12.68
CA ALA A 3 33.20 -7.67 12.52
C ALA A 3 32.88 -7.05 11.16
N THR A 4 31.99 -7.69 10.39
CA THR A 4 31.53 -7.16 9.12
C THR A 4 30.51 -6.04 9.35
N PHE A 5 30.24 -5.26 8.32
CA PHE A 5 29.19 -4.23 8.36
C PHE A 5 27.82 -4.84 8.73
N GLU A 6 27.55 -6.06 8.24
CA GLU A 6 26.32 -6.80 8.53
C GLU A 6 26.22 -7.22 10.00
N ASP A 7 27.33 -7.65 10.61
CA ASP A 7 27.37 -8.00 12.04
C ASP A 7 27.07 -6.78 12.92
N ARG A 8 27.61 -5.61 12.55
CA ARG A 8 27.35 -4.36 13.27
C ARG A 8 25.90 -3.93 13.18
N LEU A 9 25.29 -4.06 11.99
CA LEU A 9 23.87 -3.76 11.77
C LEU A 9 22.95 -4.67 12.58
N LEU A 10 23.27 -5.96 12.64
CA LEU A 10 22.51 -6.94 13.42
C LEU A 10 22.62 -6.68 14.92
N ASP A 11 23.77 -6.27 15.41
CA ASP A 11 23.95 -5.95 16.83
C ASP A 11 23.24 -4.65 17.22
N GLU A 12 23.29 -3.61 16.37
CA GLU A 12 22.53 -2.37 16.59
C GLU A 12 21.01 -2.64 16.61
N LEU A 13 20.50 -3.48 15.71
CA LEU A 13 19.08 -3.86 15.68
C LEU A 13 18.65 -4.66 16.92
N LYS A 14 19.46 -5.63 17.35
CA LYS A 14 19.19 -6.40 18.58
C LYS A 14 19.18 -5.49 19.81
N GLN A 15 20.05 -4.48 19.84
CA GLN A 15 20.10 -3.53 20.95
C GLN A 15 18.86 -2.64 20.98
N GLU A 16 18.36 -2.19 19.83
CA GLU A 16 17.12 -1.40 19.76
C GLU A 16 15.88 -2.20 20.21
N ILE A 17 15.77 -3.48 19.80
CA ILE A 17 14.67 -4.36 20.23
C ILE A 17 14.68 -4.53 21.75
N ARG A 18 15.84 -4.83 22.36
CA ARG A 18 15.95 -4.97 23.82
C ARG A 18 15.62 -3.68 24.56
N LEU A 19 15.98 -2.52 24.01
CA LEU A 19 15.64 -1.23 24.61
C LEU A 19 14.13 -0.99 24.59
N ARG A 20 13.45 -1.36 23.49
CA ARG A 20 11.99 -1.29 23.39
C ARG A 20 11.31 -2.24 24.36
N GLU A 21 11.76 -3.50 24.44
CA GLU A 21 11.22 -4.51 25.38
C GLU A 21 11.44 -4.11 26.85
N SER A 22 12.59 -3.50 27.15
CA SER A 22 12.90 -3.01 28.50
C SER A 22 12.07 -1.77 28.87
N ALA A 23 11.78 -0.90 27.90
CA ALA A 23 10.90 0.24 28.10
C ALA A 23 9.43 -0.20 28.31
N GLU A 24 9.01 -1.30 27.69
CA GLU A 24 7.70 -1.92 27.90
C GLU A 24 7.58 -2.65 29.26
N THR A 25 8.71 -3.11 29.83
CA THR A 25 8.74 -3.85 31.11
C THR A 25 9.06 -2.95 32.33
N GLY A 26 9.46 -1.70 32.11
CA GLY A 26 9.96 -0.76 33.13
C GLY A 26 8.93 0.16 33.78
N SER A 27 7.65 -0.21 33.86
CA SER A 27 6.63 0.52 34.63
C SER A 27 6.34 -0.17 35.97
N ALA A 28 7.35 -0.26 36.83
CA ALA A 28 7.15 -0.37 38.27
C ALA A 28 8.43 0.05 39.02
N ASP A 29 8.23 1.01 39.93
CA ASP A 29 9.00 1.20 41.15
C ASP A 29 10.23 2.13 41.11
N VAL A 30 9.99 3.44 41.32
CA VAL A 30 10.88 4.30 42.13
C VAL A 30 10.01 5.35 42.84
N THR A 31 9.87 5.28 44.15
CA THR A 31 9.56 6.47 44.97
C THR A 31 10.47 6.45 46.19
N GLY A 32 11.48 7.33 46.15
CA GLY A 32 12.37 7.60 47.27
C GLY A 32 11.67 8.37 48.38
N GLU A 33 12.11 8.08 49.60
CA GLU A 33 11.76 8.74 50.85
C GLU A 33 12.15 10.22 50.85
N HIS A 34 11.26 11.09 51.33
CA HIS A 34 11.66 12.16 52.25
C HIS A 34 10.48 12.62 53.12
N GLU A 35 10.78 12.66 54.41
CA GLU A 35 9.97 12.91 55.60
C GLU A 35 9.49 14.37 55.72
N ALA A 36 8.23 14.60 56.14
CA ALA A 36 7.85 15.41 57.32
C ALA A 36 6.38 15.91 57.34
N LYS A 37 5.68 15.50 58.42
CA LYS A 37 4.67 16.23 59.23
C LYS A 37 3.25 16.53 58.69
N ALA A 38 2.33 15.69 59.20
CA ALA A 38 1.16 16.02 60.02
C ALA A 38 -0.07 16.74 59.41
N ARG A 39 -1.24 16.08 59.47
CA ARG A 39 -2.29 16.32 60.49
C ARG A 39 -3.50 15.39 60.32
N LEU A 40 -4.17 15.14 61.45
CA LEU A 40 -5.24 14.19 61.72
C LEU A 40 -6.52 14.37 60.85
N GLY A 41 -7.14 13.25 60.48
CA GLY A 41 -8.54 13.13 60.09
C GLY A 41 -9.02 11.68 60.16
N ARG A 42 -10.07 11.42 60.93
CA ARG A 42 -10.52 10.11 61.44
C ARG A 42 -11.48 9.36 60.50
N PHE A 43 -11.36 8.04 60.53
CA PHE A 43 -12.36 6.96 60.36
C PHE A 43 -13.20 6.92 59.06
N LEU A 44 -13.06 5.83 58.28
CA LEU A 44 -14.12 4.85 57.93
C LEU A 44 -13.61 3.78 56.92
N ALA A 45 -13.74 2.51 57.33
CA ALA A 45 -13.85 1.25 56.55
C ALA A 45 -12.68 0.73 55.67
N PRO A 46 -12.37 -0.60 55.73
CA PRO A 46 -11.40 -1.27 54.87
C PRO A 46 -12.06 -1.93 53.64
N GLY A 47 -11.44 -1.78 52.47
CA GLY A 47 -11.62 -2.72 51.36
C GLY A 47 -12.16 -2.14 50.06
N ARG A 48 -11.34 -2.33 49.01
CA ARG A 48 -11.66 -2.39 47.56
C ARG A 48 -11.44 -1.11 46.72
N ILE A 49 -10.23 -1.06 46.16
CA ILE A 49 -9.92 -1.15 44.70
C ILE A 49 -10.50 -0.10 43.74
N ALA A 50 -9.56 0.45 42.94
CA ALA A 50 -9.64 0.98 41.58
C ALA A 50 -10.28 2.38 41.41
N VAL A 51 -9.46 3.40 41.12
CA VAL A 51 -8.96 3.76 39.78
C VAL A 51 -10.11 4.09 38.83
N VAL A 52 -10.46 5.38 38.75
CA VAL A 52 -11.01 5.97 37.53
C VAL A 52 -10.31 7.30 37.30
N ALA A 53 -9.13 7.22 36.71
CA ALA A 53 -8.46 8.36 36.08
C ALA A 53 -7.63 7.81 34.93
N ALA A 54 -8.20 7.83 33.72
CA ALA A 54 -7.45 8.04 32.50
C ALA A 54 -8.46 8.26 31.37
N ALA A 55 -8.64 9.54 31.04
CA ALA A 55 -9.27 9.96 29.82
C ALA A 55 -8.49 9.40 28.61
N CYS A 56 -9.24 8.82 27.67
CA CYS A 56 -8.92 8.61 26.25
C CYS A 56 -7.44 8.70 25.82
N ALA A 57 -6.79 7.55 25.65
CA ALA A 57 -5.77 7.38 24.63
C ALA A 57 -6.36 6.54 23.48
N ALA A 58 -7.18 7.19 22.65
CA ALA A 58 -7.67 6.57 21.42
C ALA A 58 -6.51 6.52 20.40
N ALA A 59 -5.99 5.30 20.25
CA ALA A 59 -5.71 4.65 18.98
C ALA A 59 -4.97 5.44 17.90
N TRP A 60 -3.71 5.08 17.65
CA TRP A 60 -3.22 4.79 16.29
C TRP A 60 -2.10 3.73 16.38
N LEU A 61 -2.47 2.45 16.48
CA LEU A 61 -1.58 1.39 16.04
C LEU A 61 -1.61 1.41 14.52
N ALA A 62 -0.62 2.08 13.91
CA ALA A 62 -0.33 1.92 12.49
C ALA A 62 0.14 0.49 12.26
N THR A 63 -0.81 -0.43 12.08
CA THR A 63 -0.52 -1.75 11.56
C THR A 63 -0.05 -1.57 10.13
N VAL A 64 1.26 -1.55 9.96
CA VAL A 64 1.86 -1.70 8.63
C VAL A 64 1.51 -3.11 8.18
N VAL A 65 0.38 -3.24 7.48
CA VAL A 65 0.02 -4.49 6.81
C VAL A 65 0.99 -4.62 5.65
N VAL A 66 2.15 -5.22 5.92
CA VAL A 66 3.06 -5.70 4.88
C VAL A 66 2.60 -7.11 4.51
N PRO A 67 1.82 -7.32 3.43
CA PRO A 67 1.67 -8.67 2.92
C PRO A 67 2.98 -9.09 2.25
N GLY A 68 3.52 -10.22 2.69
CA GLY A 68 4.61 -10.88 2.02
C GLY A 68 4.83 -12.26 2.64
N SER A 69 4.16 -13.27 2.08
CA SER A 69 4.59 -14.66 2.25
C SER A 69 6.03 -14.79 1.73
N PRO A 70 6.92 -15.61 2.31
CA PRO A 70 8.37 -15.59 2.04
C PRO A 70 8.81 -16.07 0.63
N GLY A 71 7.93 -16.12 -0.37
CA GLY A 71 8.20 -16.77 -1.66
C GLY A 71 7.92 -15.98 -2.94
N ASP A 72 7.20 -14.84 -2.90
CA ASP A 72 6.75 -14.15 -4.11
C ASP A 72 7.24 -12.70 -4.16
N SER A 73 7.90 -12.32 -5.25
CA SER A 73 8.31 -10.94 -5.54
C SER A 73 7.12 -9.98 -5.39
N LYS A 74 7.28 -8.94 -4.56
CA LYS A 74 6.21 -7.97 -4.27
C LYS A 74 5.98 -7.06 -5.47
N ALA A 75 5.00 -7.42 -6.31
CA ALA A 75 4.62 -6.60 -7.46
C ALA A 75 4.11 -5.20 -7.07
N TYR A 76 3.65 -5.02 -5.82
CA TYR A 76 3.20 -3.73 -5.30
C TYR A 76 3.35 -3.63 -3.77
N ALA A 77 3.34 -2.39 -3.27
CA ALA A 77 3.29 -2.01 -1.86
C ALA A 77 2.13 -1.05 -1.61
N MET A 78 1.55 -1.09 -0.41
CA MET A 78 0.48 -0.18 0.00
C MET A 78 0.78 0.41 1.37
N GLU A 79 0.66 1.72 1.48
CA GLU A 79 0.93 2.48 2.70
C GLU A 79 -0.27 3.37 3.01
N PRO A 80 -0.89 3.24 4.19
CA PRO A 80 -1.89 4.22 4.65
C PRO A 80 -1.23 5.60 4.80
N VAL A 81 -1.88 6.64 4.28
CA VAL A 81 -1.36 8.03 4.32
C VAL A 81 -2.12 8.92 5.31
N GLY A 82 -3.26 8.44 5.84
CA GLY A 82 -4.22 9.24 6.60
C GLY A 82 -5.45 9.60 5.76
N ASP A 83 -6.49 10.16 6.37
CA ASP A 83 -7.73 10.60 5.70
C ASP A 83 -8.35 9.55 4.75
N ASP A 84 -8.45 8.30 5.21
CA ASP A 84 -8.93 7.15 4.43
C ASP A 84 -8.22 6.96 3.06
N SER A 85 -6.99 7.45 2.96
CA SER A 85 -6.19 7.44 1.73
C SER A 85 -5.04 6.44 1.82
N VAL A 86 -4.73 5.80 0.69
CA VAL A 86 -3.69 4.78 0.57
C VAL A 86 -2.76 5.14 -0.58
N LYS A 87 -1.46 5.18 -0.31
CA LYS A 87 -0.42 5.24 -1.33
C LYS A 87 -0.18 3.83 -1.84
N LEU A 88 -0.43 3.62 -3.12
CA LEU A 88 -0.12 2.40 -3.85
C LEU A 88 1.15 2.64 -4.66
N THR A 89 2.16 1.81 -4.42
CA THR A 89 3.42 1.79 -5.15
C THR A 89 3.51 0.48 -5.93
N VAL A 90 3.48 0.55 -7.25
CA VAL A 90 3.65 -0.61 -8.13
C VAL A 90 5.10 -0.65 -8.57
N ILE A 91 5.84 -1.62 -8.02
CA ILE A 91 7.28 -1.77 -8.19
C ILE A 91 7.58 -2.49 -9.51
N GLU A 92 6.80 -3.54 -9.78
CA GLU A 92 6.94 -4.29 -11.02
C GLU A 92 5.85 -3.87 -12.02
N PRO A 93 6.22 -3.53 -13.27
CA PRO A 93 5.23 -3.25 -14.32
C PRO A 93 4.39 -4.48 -14.70
N SER A 94 4.66 -5.63 -14.10
CA SER A 94 4.04 -6.93 -14.32
C SER A 94 3.12 -7.39 -13.18
N ILE A 95 2.31 -6.50 -12.61
CA ILE A 95 1.26 -6.94 -11.68
C ILE A 95 0.25 -7.82 -12.43
N GLY A 96 0.35 -9.14 -12.23
CA GLY A 96 -0.53 -10.10 -12.89
C GLY A 96 -2.00 -9.95 -12.47
N VAL A 97 -2.91 -10.48 -13.29
CA VAL A 97 -4.37 -10.39 -13.05
C VAL A 97 -4.79 -10.89 -11.66
N ALA A 98 -4.18 -11.99 -11.19
CA ALA A 98 -4.45 -12.50 -9.84
C ALA A 98 -4.02 -11.52 -8.73
N ALA A 99 -2.86 -10.87 -8.88
CA ALA A 99 -2.40 -9.84 -7.96
C ALA A 99 -3.27 -8.57 -8.02
N GLN A 100 -3.79 -8.20 -9.20
CA GLN A 100 -4.76 -7.11 -9.35
C GLN A 100 -6.09 -7.42 -8.66
N GLN A 101 -6.57 -8.67 -8.75
CA GLN A 101 -7.77 -9.11 -8.03
C GLN A 101 -7.57 -9.09 -6.51
N GLU A 102 -6.38 -9.49 -6.04
CA GLU A 102 -6.04 -9.39 -4.63
C GLU A 102 -5.98 -7.93 -4.16
N LEU A 103 -5.36 -7.06 -4.96
CA LEU A 103 -5.37 -5.62 -4.72
C LEU A 103 -6.81 -5.09 -4.62
N ALA A 104 -7.70 -5.49 -5.54
CA ALA A 104 -9.11 -5.12 -5.52
C ALA A 104 -9.81 -5.50 -4.20
N ARG A 105 -9.54 -6.71 -3.67
CA ARG A 105 -10.08 -7.15 -2.38
C ARG A 105 -9.58 -6.29 -1.23
N ARG A 106 -8.28 -5.96 -1.25
CA ARG A 106 -7.63 -5.19 -0.17
C ARG A 106 -8.07 -3.75 -0.12
N VAL A 107 -8.28 -3.11 -1.27
CA VAL A 107 -8.63 -1.68 -1.31
C VAL A 107 -10.13 -1.39 -1.16
N ARG A 108 -10.97 -2.42 -1.32
CA ARG A 108 -12.43 -2.32 -1.19
C ARG A 108 -12.91 -1.74 0.15
N PRO A 109 -12.35 -2.08 1.32
CA PRO A 109 -12.77 -1.51 2.61
C PRO A 109 -12.59 0.01 2.69
N TRP A 110 -11.63 0.58 1.95
CA TRP A 110 -11.41 2.03 1.85
C TRP A 110 -12.33 2.71 0.81
N GLY A 111 -13.26 1.95 0.20
CA GLY A 111 -14.19 2.45 -0.81
C GLY A 111 -13.52 2.80 -2.13
N ILE A 112 -12.37 2.20 -2.42
CA ILE A 112 -11.68 2.28 -3.71
C ILE A 112 -12.16 1.11 -4.58
N GLU A 113 -12.47 1.39 -5.85
CA GLU A 113 -12.85 0.36 -6.82
C GLU A 113 -11.67 0.03 -7.73
N VAL A 114 -11.53 -1.25 -8.08
CA VAL A 114 -10.53 -1.71 -9.06
C VAL A 114 -11.28 -2.34 -10.21
N SER A 115 -11.08 -1.81 -11.41
CA SER A 115 -11.65 -2.33 -12.65
C SER A 115 -10.57 -3.10 -13.41
N ILE A 116 -10.84 -4.36 -13.75
CA ILE A 116 -9.89 -5.22 -14.45
C ILE A 116 -10.51 -5.60 -15.79
N VAL A 117 -9.97 -5.04 -16.87
CA VAL A 117 -10.41 -5.31 -18.24
C VAL A 117 -9.45 -6.30 -18.89
N LEU A 118 -9.99 -7.34 -19.53
CA LEU A 118 -9.22 -8.35 -20.27
C LEU A 118 -9.54 -8.27 -21.77
N LEU A 119 -8.59 -7.77 -22.55
CA LEU A 119 -8.73 -7.58 -24.00
C LEU A 119 -7.97 -8.65 -24.79
N PRO A 120 -8.44 -9.03 -25.99
CA PRO A 120 -7.64 -9.82 -26.92
C PRO A 120 -6.36 -9.08 -27.34
N ALA A 121 -5.35 -9.82 -27.80
CA ALA A 121 -4.13 -9.21 -28.33
C ALA A 121 -4.45 -8.26 -29.51
N GLY A 122 -3.81 -7.09 -29.51
CA GLY A 122 -4.02 -6.04 -30.52
C GLY A 122 -5.27 -5.17 -30.30
N TYR A 123 -5.95 -5.27 -29.16
CA TYR A 123 -7.06 -4.39 -28.78
C TYR A 123 -6.68 -3.48 -27.61
N VAL A 124 -7.30 -2.30 -27.56
CA VAL A 124 -7.23 -1.31 -26.48
C VAL A 124 -8.62 -0.77 -26.17
N CYS A 125 -8.80 -0.15 -25.01
CA CYS A 125 -10.00 0.65 -24.81
C CYS A 125 -9.87 1.93 -25.65
N GLU A 126 -10.97 2.35 -26.27
CA GLU A 126 -10.99 3.54 -27.13
C GLU A 126 -10.50 4.81 -26.42
N ARG A 127 -10.81 4.92 -25.11
CA ARG A 127 -10.37 6.02 -24.24
C ARG A 127 -8.88 6.02 -23.90
N SER A 128 -8.19 4.90 -24.10
CA SER A 128 -6.81 4.73 -23.63
C SER A 128 -5.85 5.54 -24.51
N LYS A 129 -5.04 6.38 -23.87
CA LYS A 129 -3.96 7.10 -24.53
C LYS A 129 -2.73 6.19 -24.68
N VAL A 130 -2.77 5.31 -25.67
CA VAL A 130 -1.64 4.42 -25.99
C VAL A 130 -0.87 4.92 -27.21
N SER A 131 0.46 4.85 -27.12
CA SER A 131 1.35 5.05 -28.27
C SER A 131 1.90 3.69 -28.70
N PRO A 132 1.28 3.02 -29.69
CA PRO A 132 1.76 1.72 -30.14
C PRO A 132 3.13 1.86 -30.82
N VAL A 133 4.01 0.91 -30.53
CA VAL A 133 5.30 0.68 -31.20
C VAL A 133 5.17 -0.56 -32.10
N THR A 134 6.17 -0.85 -32.92
CA THR A 134 6.17 -2.04 -33.79
C THR A 134 7.24 -3.02 -33.35
N ASP A 135 6.94 -4.32 -33.36
CA ASP A 135 7.95 -5.37 -33.16
C ASP A 135 8.82 -5.59 -34.42
N ILE A 136 9.78 -6.51 -34.31
CA ILE A 136 10.67 -6.91 -35.42
C ILE A 136 9.93 -7.52 -36.62
N HIS A 137 8.68 -7.95 -36.44
CA HIS A 137 7.81 -8.53 -37.46
C HIS A 137 6.76 -7.54 -37.98
N GLY A 138 6.84 -6.26 -37.60
CA GLY A 138 5.88 -5.23 -38.03
C GLY A 138 4.51 -5.33 -37.37
N ARG A 139 4.38 -6.03 -36.24
CA ARG A 139 3.14 -6.11 -35.47
C ARG A 139 3.07 -4.98 -34.43
N PRO A 140 1.92 -4.33 -34.25
CA PRO A 140 1.77 -3.30 -33.22
C PRO A 140 1.87 -3.91 -31.83
N LEU A 141 2.81 -3.40 -31.03
CA LEU A 141 2.98 -3.64 -29.61
C LEU A 141 2.62 -2.37 -28.85
N ILE A 142 2.05 -2.50 -27.65
CA ILE A 142 1.85 -1.36 -26.76
C ILE A 142 2.85 -1.50 -25.62
N PRO A 143 3.76 -0.52 -25.42
CA PRO A 143 4.73 -0.60 -24.34
C PRO A 143 4.04 -0.54 -22.99
N ALA A 144 4.47 -1.39 -22.05
CA ALA A 144 4.02 -1.33 -20.66
C ALA A 144 4.60 -0.09 -19.97
N LYS A 145 3.81 0.58 -19.13
CA LYS A 145 4.33 1.63 -18.25
C LYS A 145 5.27 1.02 -17.22
N ALA A 146 6.38 1.71 -16.92
CA ALA A 146 7.26 1.36 -15.80
C ALA A 146 6.51 1.46 -14.46
N GLY A 147 7.15 1.02 -13.36
CA GLY A 147 6.60 1.15 -12.01
C GLY A 147 6.12 2.57 -11.71
N TRP A 148 5.04 2.68 -10.93
CA TRP A 148 4.32 3.93 -10.71
C TRP A 148 3.76 3.98 -9.29
N ASP A 149 3.62 5.20 -8.79
CA ASP A 149 3.04 5.51 -7.48
C ASP A 149 1.77 6.33 -7.67
N VAL A 150 0.75 6.05 -6.85
CA VAL A 150 -0.48 6.83 -6.82
C VAL A 150 -1.06 6.88 -5.41
N THR A 151 -1.69 7.99 -5.05
CA THR A 151 -2.50 8.07 -3.83
C THR A 151 -3.97 7.87 -4.20
N LEU A 152 -4.57 6.82 -3.65
CA LEU A 152 -5.97 6.47 -3.83
C LEU A 152 -6.79 6.96 -2.64
N ARG A 153 -7.97 7.47 -2.93
CA ARG A 153 -8.97 7.93 -1.96
C ARG A 153 -10.28 7.19 -2.17
N ARG A 154 -11.13 7.23 -1.14
CA ARG A 154 -12.51 6.75 -1.24
C ARG A 154 -13.21 7.32 -2.48
N GLY A 155 -13.85 6.45 -3.25
CA GLY A 155 -14.56 6.80 -4.48
C GLY A 155 -13.72 6.74 -5.76
N ASN A 156 -12.38 6.66 -5.65
CA ASN A 156 -11.51 6.50 -6.82
C ASN A 156 -11.72 5.13 -7.49
N VAL A 157 -11.44 5.09 -8.79
CA VAL A 157 -11.38 3.86 -9.56
C VAL A 157 -10.00 3.71 -10.18
N LEU A 158 -9.36 2.57 -9.88
CA LEU A 158 -8.11 2.16 -10.51
C LEU A 158 -8.42 1.13 -11.61
N ALA A 159 -8.21 1.50 -12.87
CA ALA A 159 -8.50 0.65 -14.02
C ALA A 159 -7.22 0.01 -14.57
N PHE A 160 -7.20 -1.32 -14.62
CA PHE A 160 -6.17 -2.12 -15.28
C PHE A 160 -6.69 -2.64 -16.61
N GLU A 161 -5.96 -2.33 -17.69
CA GLU A 161 -6.23 -2.88 -19.02
C GLU A 161 -5.20 -3.95 -19.34
N ASN A 162 -5.65 -5.20 -19.39
CA ASN A 162 -4.80 -6.37 -19.56
C ASN A 162 -5.00 -6.98 -20.94
N THR A 163 -3.96 -7.64 -21.45
CA THR A 163 -4.11 -8.53 -22.61
C THR A 163 -4.26 -9.97 -22.15
N ARG A 164 -5.19 -10.70 -22.76
CA ARG A 164 -5.35 -12.13 -22.52
C ARG A 164 -4.05 -12.86 -22.86
N GLY A 165 -3.53 -13.62 -21.89
CA GLY A 165 -2.28 -14.36 -22.02
C GLY A 165 -1.02 -13.53 -21.73
N ASP A 166 -1.16 -12.25 -21.38
CA ASP A 166 -0.05 -11.40 -20.92
C ASP A 166 -0.11 -11.28 -19.39
N SER A 167 1.05 -11.29 -18.74
CA SER A 167 1.17 -11.09 -17.30
C SER A 167 1.29 -9.61 -16.91
N ARG A 168 1.43 -8.71 -17.89
CA ARG A 168 1.60 -7.27 -17.65
C ARG A 168 0.36 -6.49 -18.08
N PRO A 169 -0.18 -5.59 -17.24
CA PRO A 169 -1.18 -4.65 -17.69
C PRO A 169 -0.57 -3.72 -18.74
N ARG A 170 -1.31 -3.49 -19.82
CA ARG A 170 -0.94 -2.55 -20.88
C ARG A 170 -1.06 -1.11 -20.41
N ALA A 171 -2.15 -0.81 -19.72
CA ALA A 171 -2.42 0.52 -19.20
C ALA A 171 -2.96 0.43 -17.78
N VAL A 172 -2.59 1.44 -17.00
CA VAL A 172 -3.20 1.73 -15.72
C VAL A 172 -3.66 3.18 -15.76
N GLU A 173 -4.93 3.36 -15.42
CA GLU A 173 -5.59 4.66 -15.38
C GLU A 173 -6.26 4.84 -14.01
N LEU A 174 -6.17 6.08 -13.50
CA LEU A 174 -6.79 6.50 -12.27
C LEU A 174 -7.93 7.46 -12.61
N TYR A 175 -9.11 7.16 -12.06
CA TYR A 175 -10.27 8.03 -12.13
C TYR A 175 -10.63 8.54 -10.74
N ALA A 176 -11.03 9.81 -10.65
CA ALA A 176 -11.46 10.38 -9.37
C ALA A 176 -12.76 9.74 -8.91
N THR A 177 -13.64 9.38 -9.85
CA THR A 177 -14.95 8.80 -9.57
C THR A 177 -15.32 7.66 -10.52
N LYS A 178 -16.28 6.82 -10.09
CA LYS A 178 -16.87 5.79 -10.95
C LYS A 178 -17.58 6.33 -12.19
N ARG A 179 -18.11 7.56 -12.13
CA ARG A 179 -18.78 8.19 -13.28
C ARG A 179 -17.81 8.54 -14.40
N GLU A 180 -16.57 8.89 -14.04
CA GLU A 180 -15.49 9.15 -15.01
C GLU A 180 -14.90 7.87 -15.59
N ALA A 181 -14.99 6.75 -14.86
CA ALA A 181 -14.51 5.44 -15.32
C ALA A 181 -15.48 4.83 -16.34
N GLU A 182 -15.53 5.40 -17.54
CA GLU A 182 -16.36 4.90 -18.64
C GLU A 182 -16.04 3.43 -18.97
N PRO A 183 -17.05 2.60 -19.30
CA PRO A 183 -16.85 1.23 -19.74
C PRO A 183 -15.87 1.14 -20.92
N CYS A 184 -15.01 0.13 -20.90
CA CYS A 184 -14.08 -0.09 -22.00
C CYS A 184 -14.85 -0.53 -23.26
N VAL A 185 -14.73 0.26 -24.32
CA VAL A 185 -15.10 -0.14 -25.69
C VAL A 185 -13.84 -0.66 -26.39
N PRO A 186 -13.73 -1.96 -26.69
CA PRO A 186 -12.55 -2.53 -27.34
C PRO A 186 -12.40 -2.02 -28.78
N ARG A 187 -11.25 -1.43 -29.09
CA ARG A 187 -10.84 -1.00 -30.43
C ARG A 187 -9.58 -1.73 -30.87
N LYS A 188 -9.56 -2.24 -32.10
CA LYS A 188 -8.37 -2.87 -32.68
C LYS A 188 -7.33 -1.80 -33.02
N VAL A 189 -6.07 -2.02 -32.63
CA VAL A 189 -4.95 -1.13 -32.95
C VAL A 189 -4.58 -1.31 -34.41
N SER A 190 -4.47 -0.21 -35.15
CA SER A 190 -4.07 -0.21 -36.56
C SER A 190 -2.63 0.32 -36.73
N LEU A 191 -1.96 -0.06 -37.82
CA LEU A 191 -0.62 0.46 -38.15
C LEU A 191 -0.61 1.97 -38.42
N SER A 192 -1.76 2.54 -38.80
CA SER A 192 -1.91 3.99 -38.98
C SER A 192 -1.73 4.75 -37.66
N ASP A 193 -2.12 4.15 -36.54
CA ASP A 193 -1.98 4.73 -35.20
C ASP A 193 -0.51 4.82 -34.76
N VAL A 194 0.36 3.92 -35.26
CA VAL A 194 1.81 3.92 -35.01
C VAL A 194 2.50 5.14 -35.68
N ARG A 195 2.00 5.58 -36.84
CA ARG A 195 2.60 6.70 -37.61
C ARG A 195 2.29 8.08 -37.03
N SER A 196 1.16 8.21 -36.33
CA SER A 196 0.69 9.46 -35.72
C SER A 196 1.57 9.93 -34.54
N GLY A 197 2.17 9.00 -33.79
CA GLY A 197 3.02 9.32 -32.63
C GLY A 197 4.40 9.90 -32.94
N ARG A 198 4.78 10.04 -34.23
CA ARG A 198 6.14 10.46 -34.64
C ARG A 198 6.31 11.98 -34.85
N ARG A 199 5.30 12.80 -34.55
CA ARG A 199 5.43 14.27 -34.56
C ARG A 199 5.33 14.81 -33.14
N ARG A 200 6.48 15.02 -32.51
CA ARG A 200 6.77 16.08 -31.54
C ARG A 200 8.27 16.19 -31.36
#